data_AF-A0A850X085-F1
#
_entry.id   AF-A0A850X085-F1
#
_cell.length_a   1.000
_cell.length_b   1.000
_cell.length_c   1.000
_cell.angle_alpha   90.00
_cell.angle_beta   90.00
_cell.angle_gamma   90.00
#
_symmetry.space_group_name_H-M   'P 1'
#
loop_
_entity.id
_entity.type
_entity.pdbx_description
1 polymer ?
#
loop_
_entity_poly.entity_id
_entity_poly.type
_entity_poly.pdbx_seq_one_letter_code
_entity_poly.pdbx_strand_id
1 'polypeptide(L)'
;FQSHKIDIRTNGGKVIGLGTLYGNTDIHATEKGSVNIEKLQGTSINISTEYGLLKTKYLYAETSSLSSEAGDILLGNIHVNDTQVLLFSFYFLDASDGTLKASTHHGSIDVYVSQLRKVDLKSQKGSITVKVPASLKAYLQLSGRKVDVSSEIQLKEMESTSKDDHVTISGHMNQKDETDKSIKADAQNGKVYLKTQSWIQSVKLKS
;
A
#
# COMPACT_ATOMS: atom_id res chain seq x y z
N PHE A 1 8.55 -17.94 -19.76
CA PHE A 1 8.04 -18.83 -18.71
C PHE A 1 6.56 -19.05 -18.95
N GLN A 2 6.11 -20.30 -19.11
CA GLN A 2 4.68 -20.60 -19.20
C GLN A 2 4.12 -20.56 -17.77
N SER A 3 3.47 -19.45 -17.43
CA SER A 3 2.87 -19.25 -16.13
C SER A 3 1.64 -20.16 -16.00
N HIS A 4 1.63 -21.02 -14.98
CA HIS A 4 0.48 -21.86 -14.65
C HIS A 4 -0.57 -21.00 -13.94
N LYS A 5 -1.85 -21.13 -14.32
CA LYS A 5 -2.96 -20.45 -13.66
C LYS A 5 -3.38 -21.25 -12.42
N ILE A 6 -3.53 -20.55 -11.30
CA ILE A 6 -4.01 -21.07 -10.02
C ILE A 6 -5.31 -20.34 -9.72
N ASP A 7 -6.41 -21.07 -9.58
CA ASP A 7 -7.73 -20.53 -9.23
C ASP A 7 -8.23 -21.22 -7.96
N ILE A 8 -8.46 -20.44 -6.91
CA ILE A 8 -8.93 -20.94 -5.61
C ILE A 8 -10.18 -20.19 -5.21
N ARG A 9 -11.27 -20.93 -4.99
CA ARG A 9 -12.53 -20.41 -4.49
C ARG A 9 -12.84 -21.07 -3.16
N THR A 10 -13.20 -20.26 -2.16
CA THR A 10 -13.66 -20.79 -0.88
C THR A 10 -14.81 -19.97 -0.33
N ASN A 11 -15.78 -20.65 0.27
CA ASN A 11 -16.84 -20.01 1.02
C ASN A 11 -16.65 -20.27 2.52
N GLY A 12 -16.29 -19.23 3.28
CA GLY A 12 -15.99 -19.33 4.71
C GLY A 12 -14.70 -20.09 5.09
N GLY A 13 -14.02 -20.73 4.14
CA GLY A 13 -12.81 -21.52 4.38
C GLY A 13 -11.52 -20.71 4.39
N LYS A 14 -10.41 -21.38 4.74
CA LYS A 14 -9.09 -20.76 4.85
C LYS A 14 -8.17 -21.26 3.74
N VAL A 15 -7.58 -20.32 2.99
CA VAL A 15 -6.50 -20.60 2.04
C VAL A 15 -5.17 -20.32 2.74
N ILE A 16 -4.36 -21.37 2.93
CA ILE A 16 -3.08 -21.27 3.65
C ILE A 16 -1.95 -21.75 2.74
N GLY A 17 -1.01 -20.86 2.43
CA GLY A 17 0.21 -21.17 1.70
C GLY A 17 1.43 -21.07 2.62
N LEU A 18 2.05 -22.20 2.93
CA LEU A 18 3.20 -22.30 3.87
C LEU A 18 4.56 -22.01 3.21
N GLY A 19 4.58 -21.58 1.95
CA GLY A 19 5.81 -21.39 1.19
C GLY A 19 5.57 -20.46 0.01
N THR A 20 6.22 -20.73 -1.12
CA THR A 20 6.03 -19.94 -2.33
C THR A 20 4.94 -20.55 -3.21
N LEU A 21 3.90 -19.77 -3.50
CA LEU A 21 2.94 -20.07 -4.54
C LEU A 21 3.42 -19.44 -5.86
N TYR A 22 3.85 -20.29 -6.80
CA TYR A 22 4.34 -19.87 -8.12
C TYR A 22 3.26 -19.98 -9.19
N GLY A 23 2.89 -18.87 -9.84
CA GLY A 23 1.95 -18.85 -10.95
C GLY A 23 1.00 -17.66 -10.93
N ASN A 24 0.28 -17.47 -12.04
CA ASN A 24 -0.79 -16.46 -12.08
C ASN A 24 -1.91 -16.90 -11.15
N THR A 25 -2.15 -16.12 -10.11
CA THR A 25 -2.96 -16.53 -8.97
C THR A 25 -4.25 -15.74 -8.95
N ASP A 26 -5.37 -16.43 -8.83
CA ASP A 26 -6.70 -15.86 -8.63
C ASP A 26 -7.35 -16.53 -7.42
N ILE A 27 -7.56 -15.80 -6.33
CA ILE A 27 -8.12 -16.33 -5.08
C ILE A 27 -9.30 -15.49 -4.66
N HIS A 28 -10.44 -16.16 -4.44
CA HIS A 28 -11.63 -15.53 -3.89
C HIS A 28 -12.09 -16.28 -2.65
N ALA A 29 -12.15 -15.58 -1.53
CA ALA A 29 -12.65 -16.08 -0.26
C ALA A 29 -13.86 -15.26 0.20
N THR A 30 -15.05 -15.87 0.16
CA THR A 30 -16.30 -15.22 0.57
C THR A 30 -16.61 -15.48 2.04
N GLU A 31 -17.63 -14.81 2.56
CA GLU A 31 -18.02 -14.79 3.96
C GLU A 31 -16.82 -14.42 4.86
N LYS A 32 -16.57 -15.22 5.90
CA LYS A 32 -15.44 -15.04 6.83
C LYS A 32 -14.18 -15.78 6.36
N GLY A 33 -14.13 -16.21 5.10
CA GLY A 33 -12.99 -16.90 4.53
C GLY A 33 -11.73 -16.03 4.49
N SER A 34 -10.57 -16.64 4.72
CA SER A 34 -9.31 -15.90 4.87
C SER A 34 -8.21 -16.44 3.96
N VAL A 35 -7.30 -15.57 3.52
CA VAL A 35 -6.13 -15.94 2.72
C VAL A 35 -4.87 -15.58 3.48
N ASN A 36 -4.01 -16.56 3.75
CA ASN A 36 -2.72 -16.36 4.41
C ASN A 36 -1.64 -17.14 3.67
N ILE A 37 -0.86 -16.46 2.84
CA ILE A 37 0.18 -17.07 2.00
C ILE A 37 1.52 -16.42 2.31
N GLU A 38 2.55 -17.21 2.58
CA GLU A 38 3.85 -16.65 2.93
C GLU A 38 4.47 -15.86 1.78
N LYS A 39 4.60 -16.48 0.61
CA LYS A 39 5.18 -15.84 -0.58
C LYS A 39 4.36 -16.12 -1.82
N LEU A 40 4.05 -15.06 -2.54
CA LEU A 40 3.32 -15.07 -3.80
C LEU A 40 4.27 -14.64 -4.91
N GLN A 41 4.40 -15.45 -5.98
CA GLN A 41 5.28 -15.13 -7.11
C GLN A 41 4.66 -15.51 -8.46
N GLY A 42 4.40 -14.53 -9.33
CA GLY A 42 3.80 -14.77 -10.65
C GLY A 42 3.55 -13.49 -11.42
N THR A 43 3.21 -13.58 -12.72
CA THR A 43 2.98 -12.37 -13.53
C THR A 43 1.71 -11.63 -13.09
N SER A 44 0.62 -12.31 -12.73
CA SER A 44 -0.61 -11.66 -12.26
C SER A 44 -1.15 -12.31 -10.99
N ILE A 45 -1.45 -11.51 -9.97
CA ILE A 45 -1.93 -12.00 -8.67
C ILE A 45 -3.15 -11.20 -8.23
N ASN A 46 -4.31 -11.85 -8.22
CA ASN A 46 -5.58 -11.27 -7.82
C ASN A 46 -6.11 -12.02 -6.61
N ILE A 47 -6.38 -11.31 -5.52
CA ILE A 47 -6.92 -11.91 -4.29
C ILE A 47 -8.02 -11.00 -3.74
N SER A 48 -9.16 -11.60 -3.46
CA SER A 48 -10.28 -10.91 -2.82
C SER A 48 -10.79 -11.70 -1.62
N THR A 49 -11.20 -10.95 -0.60
CA THR A 49 -11.87 -11.44 0.61
C THR A 49 -13.13 -10.60 0.85
N GLU A 50 -14.16 -11.16 1.47
CA GLU A 50 -15.30 -10.33 1.92
C GLU A 50 -15.04 -9.77 3.32
N TYR A 51 -15.09 -10.62 4.34
CA TYR A 51 -14.97 -10.20 5.74
C TYR A 51 -13.74 -10.77 6.45
N GLY A 52 -12.99 -11.67 5.80
CA GLY A 52 -11.82 -12.31 6.37
C GLY A 52 -10.50 -11.62 6.04
N LEU A 53 -9.46 -11.97 6.80
CA LEU A 53 -8.11 -11.44 6.65
C LEU A 53 -7.47 -11.89 5.32
N LEU A 54 -6.85 -10.96 4.61
CA LEU A 54 -5.89 -11.21 3.55
C LEU A 54 -4.49 -10.88 4.05
N LYS A 55 -3.59 -11.87 4.08
CA LYS A 55 -2.22 -11.70 4.52
C LYS A 55 -1.22 -12.32 3.55
N THR A 56 -0.19 -11.55 3.20
CA THR A 56 1.02 -12.09 2.57
C THR A 56 2.28 -11.41 3.08
N LYS A 57 3.35 -12.19 3.30
CA LYS A 57 4.63 -11.66 3.77
C LYS A 57 5.48 -11.16 2.61
N TYR A 58 5.36 -11.79 1.44
CA TYR A 58 6.11 -11.43 0.25
C TYR A 58 5.22 -11.51 -0.99
N LEU A 59 5.24 -10.45 -1.79
CA LEU A 59 4.51 -10.38 -3.06
C LEU A 59 5.47 -9.98 -4.18
N TYR A 60 5.69 -10.90 -5.12
CA TYR A 60 6.54 -10.72 -6.29
C TYR A 60 5.71 -10.90 -7.55
N ALA A 61 5.28 -9.81 -8.17
CA ALA A 61 4.48 -9.92 -9.39
C ALA A 61 4.83 -8.88 -10.44
N GLU A 62 4.29 -9.03 -11.64
CA GLU A 62 4.15 -7.90 -12.57
C GLU A 62 2.89 -7.13 -12.19
N THR A 63 1.75 -7.79 -12.13
CA THR A 63 0.50 -7.17 -11.71
C THR A 63 -0.03 -7.76 -10.43
N SER A 64 -0.56 -6.94 -9.54
CA SER A 64 -1.41 -7.47 -8.48
C SER A 64 -2.60 -6.58 -8.14
N SER A 65 -3.68 -7.23 -7.69
CA SER A 65 -4.89 -6.63 -7.16
C SER A 65 -5.29 -7.39 -5.90
N LEU A 66 -5.26 -6.70 -4.76
CA LEU A 66 -5.63 -7.26 -3.47
C LEU A 66 -6.78 -6.43 -2.89
N SER A 67 -7.86 -7.10 -2.51
CA SER A 67 -9.06 -6.42 -2.01
C SER A 67 -9.70 -7.16 -0.84
N SER A 68 -10.35 -6.38 0.00
CA SER A 68 -11.28 -6.87 1.02
C SER A 68 -12.47 -5.95 1.06
N GLU A 69 -13.65 -6.49 1.35
CA GLU A 69 -14.82 -5.69 1.72
C GLU A 69 -14.58 -5.15 3.14
N ALA A 70 -14.76 -5.92 4.21
CA ALA A 70 -14.56 -5.42 5.58
C ALA A 70 -13.36 -6.04 6.33
N GLY A 71 -12.58 -6.90 5.68
CA GLY A 71 -11.41 -7.54 6.27
C GLY A 71 -10.13 -6.70 6.18
N ASP A 72 -9.18 -7.01 7.06
CA ASP A 72 -7.85 -6.42 7.00
C ASP A 72 -7.04 -6.97 5.82
N ILE A 73 -6.19 -6.13 5.24
CA ILE A 73 -5.15 -6.55 4.30
C ILE A 73 -3.79 -6.25 4.91
N LEU A 74 -3.01 -7.31 5.18
CA LEU A 74 -1.68 -7.22 5.78
C LEU A 74 -0.62 -7.65 4.79
N LEU A 75 0.14 -6.68 4.28
CA LEU A 75 1.21 -6.91 3.33
C LEU A 75 2.56 -6.67 3.99
N GLY A 76 3.47 -7.63 3.80
CA GLY A 76 4.88 -7.49 4.17
C GLY A 76 5.68 -6.76 3.09
N ASN A 77 6.70 -7.42 2.56
CA ASN A 77 7.54 -6.87 1.51
C ASN A 77 6.86 -7.05 0.15
N ILE A 78 6.63 -5.95 -0.54
CA ILE A 78 6.00 -5.92 -1.86
C ILE A 78 7.08 -5.52 -2.87
N HIS A 79 7.34 -6.41 -3.84
CA HIS A 79 8.21 -6.17 -4.99
C HIS A 79 7.40 -6.48 -6.24
N VAL A 80 6.61 -5.52 -6.70
CA VAL A 80 5.71 -5.75 -7.83
C VAL A 80 6.00 -4.74 -8.92
N ASN A 81 6.22 -5.27 -10.11
CA ASN A 81 6.34 -4.60 -11.39
C ASN A 81 4.95 -4.15 -11.85
N ASP A 82 4.20 -3.46 -10.95
CA ASP A 82 2.82 -2.86 -10.95
C ASP A 82 1.91 -3.48 -9.89
N THR A 83 1.78 -2.79 -8.76
CA THR A 83 0.58 -2.93 -7.93
C THR A 83 -0.22 -1.64 -7.76
N GLN A 84 -1.52 -1.77 -7.94
CA GLN A 84 -2.51 -0.83 -7.55
C GLN A 84 -3.16 -1.70 -6.41
N VAL A 85 -3.51 -1.10 -5.28
CA VAL A 85 -4.27 -1.73 -4.17
C VAL A 85 -5.52 -0.85 -3.99
N LEU A 86 -6.75 -1.36 -4.07
CA LEU A 86 -7.93 -0.70 -3.46
C LEU A 86 -8.36 -1.60 -2.30
N LEU A 87 -8.50 -1.02 -1.11
CA LEU A 87 -9.42 -1.56 -0.12
C LEU A 87 -10.82 -1.02 -0.47
N PHE A 88 -11.74 -1.98 -0.66
CA PHE A 88 -12.95 -2.00 -1.51
C PHE A 88 -12.76 -1.82 -3.02
N SER A 89 -12.95 -2.93 -3.75
CA SER A 89 -13.05 -3.09 -5.23
C SER A 89 -11.85 -2.61 -6.05
N PHE A 90 -11.10 -3.51 -6.71
CA PHE A 90 -9.88 -3.11 -7.41
C PHE A 90 -9.47 -3.77 -8.72
N TYR A 91 -8.95 -2.94 -9.65
CA TYR A 91 -8.33 -3.26 -10.94
C TYR A 91 -6.85 -2.81 -10.95
N PHE A 92 -5.86 -3.65 -11.36
CA PHE A 92 -4.55 -3.16 -11.86
C PHE A 92 -3.99 -3.82 -13.11
N LEU A 93 -3.04 -3.12 -13.77
CA LEU A 93 -2.37 -3.42 -15.03
C LEU A 93 -0.98 -2.70 -15.16
N ASP A 94 0.09 -3.50 -14.97
CA ASP A 94 1.52 -3.59 -15.41
C ASP A 94 2.61 -2.45 -15.34
N ALA A 95 3.78 -2.78 -14.78
CA ALA A 95 4.94 -1.94 -14.53
C ALA A 95 6.25 -2.47 -15.06
N SER A 96 6.85 -1.48 -15.69
CA SER A 96 8.27 -1.15 -15.59
C SER A 96 8.54 0.00 -14.59
N ASP A 97 7.51 0.42 -13.86
CA ASP A 97 7.25 1.55 -12.94
C ASP A 97 7.81 1.63 -11.50
N GLY A 98 7.19 0.87 -10.58
CA GLY A 98 7.35 1.02 -9.12
C GLY A 98 6.27 1.86 -8.42
N THR A 99 5.03 1.86 -8.91
CA THR A 99 3.87 2.57 -8.34
C THR A 99 3.11 1.73 -7.28
N LEU A 100 2.58 2.40 -6.24
CA LEU A 100 1.61 1.89 -5.28
C LEU A 100 0.39 2.83 -5.26
N LYS A 101 -0.81 2.27 -5.41
CA LYS A 101 -2.04 2.98 -5.02
C LYS A 101 -2.68 2.24 -3.86
N ALA A 102 -3.23 2.94 -2.89
CA ALA A 102 -3.99 2.33 -1.79
C ALA A 102 -5.17 3.23 -1.46
N SER A 103 -6.36 2.67 -1.29
CA SER A 103 -7.48 3.47 -0.79
C SER A 103 -8.39 2.73 0.14
N THR A 104 -9.17 3.46 0.93
CA THR A 104 -10.20 2.87 1.79
C THR A 104 -11.35 3.86 2.05
N HIS A 105 -12.58 3.35 2.15
CA HIS A 105 -13.71 4.13 2.65
C HIS A 105 -13.64 4.29 4.18
N HIS A 106 -13.42 3.18 4.90
CA HIS A 106 -13.32 3.10 6.36
C HIS A 106 -12.06 2.34 6.79
N GLY A 107 -11.41 2.79 7.87
CA GLY A 107 -10.17 2.18 8.35
C GLY A 107 -8.93 2.95 7.92
N SER A 108 -7.79 2.64 8.53
CA SER A 108 -6.56 3.41 8.36
C SER A 108 -5.59 2.75 7.39
N ILE A 109 -4.81 3.57 6.69
CA ILE A 109 -3.70 3.13 5.86
C ILE A 109 -2.41 3.38 6.66
N ASP A 110 -1.59 2.35 6.83
CA ASP A 110 -0.26 2.45 7.44
C ASP A 110 0.76 1.80 6.51
N VAL A 111 1.62 2.61 5.90
CA VAL A 111 2.56 2.17 4.86
C VAL A 111 3.98 2.61 5.15
N TYR A 112 4.94 1.73 4.89
CA TYR A 112 6.36 2.07 4.85
C TYR A 112 6.83 2.15 3.39
N VAL A 113 7.39 3.29 2.98
CA VAL A 113 7.84 3.56 1.62
C VAL A 113 9.36 3.71 1.60
N SER A 114 10.06 2.78 0.96
CA SER A 114 11.53 2.77 0.90
C SER A 114 12.10 3.29 -0.43
N GLN A 115 11.54 2.85 -1.56
CA GLN A 115 12.15 3.05 -2.89
C GLN A 115 11.14 3.26 -4.03
N LEU A 116 9.83 3.27 -3.75
CA LEU A 116 8.79 3.36 -4.77
C LEU A 116 8.88 4.67 -5.57
N ARG A 117 8.53 4.62 -6.85
CA ARG A 117 8.45 5.80 -7.71
C ARG A 117 7.22 6.62 -7.36
N LYS A 118 6.03 6.04 -7.41
CA LYS A 118 4.81 6.79 -7.12
C LYS A 118 3.97 6.09 -6.07
N VAL A 119 3.49 6.86 -5.11
CA VAL A 119 2.60 6.37 -4.07
C VAL A 119 1.37 7.26 -4.03
N ASP A 120 0.17 6.70 -4.17
CA ASP A 120 -1.11 7.43 -4.13
C ASP A 120 -2.03 6.76 -3.10
N LEU A 121 -2.25 7.44 -1.97
CA LEU A 121 -2.99 6.91 -0.84
C LEU A 121 -4.24 7.76 -0.63
N LYS A 122 -5.42 7.13 -0.53
CA LYS A 122 -6.69 7.84 -0.33
C LYS A 122 -7.53 7.23 0.77
N SER A 123 -7.99 8.03 1.73
CA SER A 123 -8.92 7.56 2.75
C SER A 123 -10.08 8.52 2.89
N GLN A 124 -11.31 8.00 2.83
CA GLN A 124 -12.49 8.85 2.98
C GLN A 124 -12.77 9.20 4.44
N LYS A 125 -12.74 8.22 5.35
CA LYS A 125 -13.05 8.42 6.78
C LYS A 125 -11.90 8.09 7.72
N GLY A 126 -10.87 7.38 7.25
CA GLY A 126 -9.74 6.97 8.07
C GLY A 126 -8.53 7.88 7.96
N SER A 127 -7.54 7.63 8.82
CA SER A 127 -6.26 8.34 8.79
C SER A 127 -5.22 7.57 7.99
N ILE A 128 -4.26 8.29 7.40
CA ILE A 128 -3.13 7.72 6.64
C ILE A 128 -1.84 7.99 7.42
N THR A 129 -1.03 6.97 7.64
CA THR A 129 0.33 7.08 8.16
C THR A 129 1.31 6.61 7.09
N VAL A 130 2.18 7.51 6.67
CA VAL A 130 3.29 7.22 5.77
C VAL A 130 4.57 7.22 6.58
N LYS A 131 5.31 6.10 6.55
CA LYS A 131 6.61 5.94 7.16
C LYS A 131 7.67 5.89 6.07
N VAL A 132 8.75 6.64 6.22
CA VAL A 132 9.82 6.73 5.24
C VAL A 132 11.19 6.65 5.91
N PRO A 133 12.23 6.15 5.23
CA PRO A 133 13.60 6.32 5.71
C PRO A 133 14.00 7.80 5.63
N ALA A 134 14.85 8.25 6.55
CA ALA A 134 15.30 9.65 6.61
C ALA A 134 15.97 10.14 5.32
N SER A 135 16.57 9.22 4.55
CA SER A 135 17.27 9.47 3.30
C SER A 135 16.38 9.44 2.06
N LEU A 136 15.06 9.21 2.19
CA LEU A 136 14.17 9.13 1.04
C LEU A 136 14.21 10.44 0.23
N LYS A 137 14.31 10.31 -1.08
CA LYS A 137 14.16 11.42 -2.03
C LYS A 137 12.82 11.28 -2.72
N ALA A 138 11.91 12.23 -2.49
CA ALA A 138 10.59 12.24 -3.11
C ALA A 138 9.93 13.63 -3.02
N TYR A 139 9.06 13.92 -3.98
CA TYR A 139 8.06 14.97 -3.87
C TYR A 139 6.91 14.45 -3.00
N LEU A 140 6.38 15.31 -2.14
CA LEU A 140 5.32 14.97 -1.21
C LEU A 140 4.13 15.89 -1.45
N GLN A 141 2.93 15.32 -1.42
CA GLN A 141 1.67 16.05 -1.39
C GLN A 141 0.74 15.35 -0.39
N LEU A 142 0.57 15.96 0.78
CA LEU A 142 -0.13 15.38 1.92
C LEU A 142 -1.35 16.24 2.23
N SER A 143 -2.53 15.64 2.29
CA SER A 143 -3.80 16.34 2.50
C SER A 143 -4.64 15.64 3.56
N GLY A 144 -5.12 16.38 4.55
CA GLY A 144 -5.97 15.83 5.63
C GLY A 144 -6.66 16.91 6.45
N ARG A 145 -7.55 16.53 7.37
CA ARG A 145 -8.06 17.45 8.41
C ARG A 145 -6.95 17.99 9.31
N LYS A 146 -5.88 17.21 9.43
CA LYS A 146 -4.59 17.60 9.98
C LYS A 146 -3.51 16.90 9.16
N VAL A 147 -2.42 17.61 8.87
CA VAL A 147 -1.19 17.01 8.37
C VAL A 147 -0.11 17.20 9.44
N ASP A 148 0.54 16.10 9.83
CA ASP A 148 1.56 16.07 10.87
C ASP A 148 2.83 15.46 10.31
N VAL A 149 3.87 16.28 10.16
CA VAL A 149 5.17 15.89 9.60
C VAL A 149 6.16 15.85 10.74
N SER A 150 6.84 14.71 10.91
CA SER A 150 7.81 14.53 11.99
C SER A 150 8.98 15.52 11.85
N SER A 151 9.48 16.01 12.98
CA SER A 151 10.49 17.07 13.07
C SER A 151 11.81 16.75 12.36
N GLU A 152 12.13 15.47 12.18
CA GLU A 152 13.33 15.00 11.50
C GLU A 152 13.25 15.17 9.97
N ILE A 153 12.04 15.43 9.43
CA ILE A 153 11.80 15.56 8.00
C ILE A 153 11.80 17.04 7.63
N GLN A 154 12.81 17.44 6.85
CA GLN A 154 12.88 18.78 6.27
C GLN A 154 12.32 18.75 4.83
N LEU A 155 11.29 19.55 4.59
CA LEU A 155 10.72 19.78 3.27
C LEU A 155 11.32 21.04 2.66
N LYS A 156 11.84 20.94 1.45
CA LYS A 156 12.23 22.07 0.62
C LYS A 156 11.04 22.53 -0.20
N GLU A 157 10.98 23.82 -0.52
CA GLU A 157 9.90 24.41 -1.34
C GLU A 157 8.53 24.04 -0.77
N MET A 158 8.40 24.16 0.56
CA MET A 158 7.19 23.79 1.25
C MET A 158 6.08 24.80 0.95
N GLU A 159 5.00 24.30 0.37
CA GLU A 159 3.75 25.03 0.22
C GLU A 159 2.71 24.44 1.17
N SER A 160 1.93 25.31 1.80
CA SER A 160 0.85 24.90 2.70
C SER A 160 -0.39 25.71 2.37
N THR A 161 -1.49 25.01 2.10
CA THR A 161 -2.80 25.62 1.87
C THR A 161 -3.81 25.04 2.84
N SER A 162 -4.75 25.87 3.27
CA SER A 162 -5.84 25.46 4.16
C SER A 162 -7.15 25.96 3.59
N LYS A 163 -8.09 25.04 3.38
CA LYS A 163 -9.44 25.34 2.87
C LYS A 163 -10.44 24.41 3.54
N ASP A 164 -11.53 24.96 4.08
CA ASP A 164 -12.66 24.19 4.64
C ASP A 164 -12.23 23.09 5.64
N ASP A 165 -11.39 23.45 6.62
CA ASP A 165 -10.77 22.55 7.61
C ASP A 165 -9.90 21.41 7.01
N HIS A 166 -9.50 21.56 5.76
CA HIS A 166 -8.61 20.66 5.05
C HIS A 166 -7.28 21.34 4.78
N VAL A 167 -6.20 20.73 5.27
CA VAL A 167 -4.83 21.21 5.09
C VAL A 167 -4.16 20.36 4.03
N THR A 168 -3.54 21.01 3.04
CA THR A 168 -2.63 20.37 2.08
C THR A 168 -1.22 20.94 2.25
N ILE A 169 -0.24 20.06 2.44
CA ILE A 169 1.19 20.37 2.46
C ILE A 169 1.86 19.70 1.26
N SER A 170 2.63 20.45 0.49
CA SER A 170 3.50 19.94 -0.56
C SER A 170 4.94 20.37 -0.36
N GLY A 171 5.89 19.62 -0.92
CA GLY A 171 7.31 19.96 -0.90
C GLY A 171 8.21 18.80 -1.26
N HIS A 172 9.51 19.08 -1.38
CA HIS A 172 10.53 18.12 -1.78
C HIS A 172 11.31 17.61 -0.56
N MET A 173 11.32 16.30 -0.34
CA MET A 173 12.17 15.64 0.65
C MET A 173 13.50 15.25 -0.01
N ASN A 174 14.62 15.73 0.53
CA ASN A 174 16.00 15.38 0.13
C ASN A 174 16.35 15.51 -1.39
N GLN A 175 15.54 16.20 -2.18
CA GLN A 175 15.75 16.42 -3.62
C GLN A 175 15.50 17.89 -4.00
N LYS A 176 15.93 18.30 -5.19
CA LYS A 176 15.71 19.65 -5.72
C LYS A 176 14.80 19.63 -6.96
N ASP A 177 15.06 18.78 -7.95
CA ASP A 177 14.39 18.91 -9.26
C ASP A 177 13.82 17.60 -9.86
N GLU A 178 13.92 16.47 -9.15
CA GLU A 178 13.57 15.15 -9.69
C GLU A 178 12.10 14.79 -9.38
N THR A 179 11.23 14.73 -10.38
CA THR A 179 9.77 14.53 -10.20
C THR A 179 9.33 13.06 -10.24
N ASP A 180 10.23 12.15 -10.61
CA ASP A 180 9.90 10.73 -10.81
C ASP A 180 9.49 10.01 -9.53
N LYS A 181 9.90 10.54 -8.37
CA LYS A 181 9.54 10.00 -7.05
C LYS A 181 8.52 10.89 -6.36
N SER A 182 7.32 10.37 -6.10
CA SER A 182 6.26 11.12 -5.42
C SER A 182 5.44 10.28 -4.45
N ILE A 183 5.04 10.88 -3.33
CA ILE A 183 4.05 10.33 -2.41
C ILE A 183 2.91 11.33 -2.27
N LYS A 184 1.72 10.89 -2.67
CA LYS A 184 0.46 11.60 -2.49
C LYS A 184 -0.37 10.85 -1.47
N ALA A 185 -0.81 11.54 -0.42
CA ALA A 185 -1.67 10.97 0.60
C ALA A 185 -2.81 11.93 0.91
N ASP A 186 -4.04 11.48 0.74
CA ASP A 186 -5.24 12.29 0.92
C ASP A 186 -6.24 11.59 1.84
N ALA A 187 -6.43 12.14 3.04
CA ALA A 187 -7.36 11.66 4.06
C ALA A 187 -8.50 12.67 4.25
N GLN A 188 -9.56 12.56 3.44
CA GLN A 188 -10.64 13.55 3.33
C GLN A 188 -11.25 13.97 4.67
N ASN A 189 -11.59 12.99 5.53
CA ASN A 189 -12.09 13.26 6.89
C ASN A 189 -11.12 12.79 7.99
N GLY A 190 -9.92 12.37 7.61
CA GLY A 190 -8.92 11.84 8.53
C GLY A 190 -7.71 12.75 8.69
N LYS A 191 -6.67 12.20 9.32
CA LYS A 191 -5.39 12.88 9.48
C LYS A 191 -4.33 12.18 8.63
N VAL A 192 -3.35 12.95 8.16
CA VAL A 192 -2.16 12.40 7.50
C VAL A 192 -0.95 12.59 8.40
N TYR A 193 -0.22 11.52 8.63
CA TYR A 193 1.03 11.52 9.39
C TYR A 193 2.17 11.11 8.46
N LEU A 194 3.21 11.93 8.39
CA LEU A 194 4.48 11.55 7.77
C LEU A 194 5.53 11.36 8.87
N LYS A 195 6.08 10.14 8.93
CA LYS A 195 7.04 9.74 9.97
C LYS A 195 8.33 9.20 9.38
N THR A 196 9.43 9.48 10.05
CA THR A 196 10.67 8.75 9.80
C THR A 196 10.64 7.42 10.55
N GLN A 197 11.00 6.33 9.88
CA GLN A 197 11.16 5.02 10.49
C GLN A 197 12.31 4.27 9.81
N SER A 198 13.11 3.51 10.55
CA SER A 198 14.13 2.66 9.93
C SER A 198 13.51 1.39 9.35
N TRP A 199 14.15 0.80 8.34
CA TRP A 199 13.70 -0.47 7.76
C TRP A 199 13.71 -1.61 8.80
N ILE A 200 14.67 -1.61 9.73
CA ILE A 200 14.78 -2.61 10.80
C ILE A 200 13.57 -2.54 11.73
N GLN A 201 13.02 -1.34 11.95
CA GLN A 201 11.80 -1.13 12.73
C GLN A 201 10.53 -1.46 11.94
N SER A 202 10.55 -1.36 10.60
CA SER A 202 9.39 -1.69 9.75
C SER A 202 9.22 -3.19 9.57
N VAL A 203 10.33 -3.92 9.43
CA VAL A 203 10.36 -5.37 9.55
C VAL A 203 10.27 -5.68 11.03
N LYS A 204 9.06 -5.72 11.60
CA LYS A 204 8.83 -6.29 12.93
C LYS A 204 9.30 -7.75 12.90
N LEU A 205 10.59 -7.98 13.11
CA LEU A 205 11.21 -9.26 13.40
C LEU A 205 10.68 -9.69 14.77
N LYS A 206 9.44 -10.15 14.80
CA LYS A 206 9.05 -11.16 15.77
C LYS A 206 9.57 -12.47 15.22
N SER A 207 10.71 -12.90 15.76
CA SER A 207 11.06 -14.32 15.88
C SER A 207 9.90 -15.08 16.52
#